data_AF-A0A8B9NIB6-F1
#
_entry.id   AF-A0A8B9NIB6-F1
#
_cell.length_a   1.000
_cell.length_b   1.000
_cell.length_c   1.000
_cell.angle_alpha   90.00
_cell.angle_beta   90.00
_cell.angle_gamma   90.00
#
_symmetry.space_group_name_H-M   'P 1'
#
loop_
_entity.id
_entity.type
_entity.pdbx_description
1 polymer ?
#
loop_
_entity_poly.entity_id
_entity_poly.type
_entity_poly.pdbx_seq_one_letter_code
_entity_poly.pdbx_strand_id
1 'polypeptide(L)'
;MFYSNQQAFLLENIPCNNVSCKSVRRMFKVIWELSDLNQIKDAVVATFFDIYEDGILDIIVLSKGSSNKDFAIHTLKNNFEADAYFVKVIAGQLSQSAHFALQLPYNVLGLGRSANFLDHLYVGIPRPLGEKSVRKQEWTAIIPNSQLIVIPYPHNVPRSWSAKLYLTPSNIVLLTAIALIGVCVFILAIIGILHWQEKKADDREKRQEAHRFHFDAM
;
A
#
# COMPACT_ATOMS: atom_id res chain seq x y z
N MET A 1 46.71 -1.66 15.83
CA MET A 1 45.71 -2.23 14.89
C MET A 1 44.40 -2.29 15.65
N PHE A 2 43.52 -1.30 15.47
CA PHE A 2 42.24 -1.26 16.19
C PHE A 2 41.25 -2.13 15.42
N TYR A 3 40.93 -3.31 15.95
CA TYR A 3 39.79 -4.10 15.48
C TYR A 3 38.52 -3.34 15.87
N SER A 4 37.83 -2.79 14.88
CA SER A 4 36.61 -2.01 15.09
C SER A 4 35.43 -2.96 15.04
N ASN A 5 34.97 -3.48 16.19
CA ASN A 5 33.75 -4.31 16.28
C ASN A 5 32.48 -3.47 16.02
N GLN A 6 32.32 -2.96 14.80
CA GLN A 6 31.11 -2.33 14.33
C GLN A 6 30.10 -3.41 13.94
N GLN A 7 28.88 -3.24 14.41
CA GLN A 7 27.78 -4.17 14.19
C GLN A 7 26.54 -3.37 13.77
N ALA A 8 25.69 -3.99 12.95
CA ALA A 8 24.40 -3.45 12.58
C ALA A 8 23.33 -4.04 13.50
N PHE A 9 22.44 -3.19 14.02
CA PHE A 9 21.32 -3.61 14.85
C PHE A 9 20.01 -3.03 14.33
N LEU A 10 18.92 -3.78 14.52
CA LEU A 10 17.59 -3.31 14.18
C LEU A 10 17.00 -2.52 15.36
N LEU A 11 16.35 -1.39 15.06
CA LEU A 11 15.69 -0.55 16.05
C LEU A 11 14.18 -0.61 15.86
N GLU A 12 13.46 -0.98 16.91
CA GLU A 12 12.00 -1.01 16.96
C GLU A 12 11.45 0.30 17.51
N ASN A 13 10.46 0.89 16.84
CA ASN A 13 9.77 2.10 17.31
C ASN A 13 8.64 1.76 18.30
N ILE A 14 8.93 1.81 19.60
CA ILE A 14 7.98 1.47 20.67
C ILE A 14 7.42 2.72 21.38
N PRO A 15 6.27 2.62 22.08
CA PRO A 15 5.80 3.69 22.96
C PRO A 15 6.87 4.09 23.98
N CYS A 16 7.02 5.40 24.18
CA CYS A 16 7.99 5.94 25.13
C CYS A 16 7.67 5.52 26.57
N ASN A 17 8.64 4.90 27.24
CA ASN A 17 8.55 4.53 28.66
C ASN A 17 9.40 5.43 29.59
N ASN A 18 10.19 6.35 29.04
CA ASN A 18 11.17 7.15 29.77
C ASN A 18 10.83 8.66 29.75
N VAL A 19 11.23 9.40 30.78
CA VAL A 19 10.94 10.84 30.92
C VAL A 19 11.54 11.66 29.77
N SER A 20 12.69 11.23 29.23
CA SER A 20 13.39 11.93 28.14
C SER A 20 12.62 11.96 26.81
N CYS A 21 11.76 10.97 26.53
CA CYS A 21 11.03 10.87 25.26
C CYS A 21 9.56 11.33 25.37
N LYS A 22 9.17 11.91 26.52
CA LYS A 22 7.77 12.29 26.83
C LYS A 22 7.19 13.32 25.85
N SER A 23 8.03 14.19 25.27
CA SER A 23 7.63 15.18 24.26
C SER A 23 7.28 14.56 22.90
N VAL A 24 7.96 13.46 22.52
CA VAL A 24 7.81 12.78 21.23
C VAL A 24 6.89 11.55 21.33
N ARG A 25 6.65 11.03 22.54
CA ARG A 25 5.81 9.86 22.89
C ARG A 25 6.27 8.51 22.30
N ARG A 26 7.41 8.48 21.60
CA ARG A 26 7.99 7.29 20.95
C ARG A 26 9.47 7.17 21.30
N MET A 27 10.00 5.95 21.28
CA MET A 27 11.43 5.66 21.47
C MET A 27 11.86 4.47 20.62
N PHE A 28 13.17 4.36 20.36
CA PHE A 28 13.74 3.21 19.69
C PHE A 28 14.28 2.20 20.70
N LYS A 29 13.87 0.94 20.59
CA LYS A 29 14.39 -0.19 21.34
C LYS A 29 15.23 -1.05 20.40
N VAL A 30 16.43 -1.44 20.83
CA VAL A 30 17.27 -2.36 20.06
C VAL A 30 16.67 -3.76 20.10
N ILE A 31 16.49 -4.38 18.93
CA ILE A 31 16.12 -5.79 18.81
C ILE A 31 17.40 -6.61 18.70
N TRP A 32 17.69 -7.38 19.74
CA TRP A 32 18.88 -8.24 19.82
C TRP A 32 18.64 -9.66 19.28
N GLU A 33 17.38 -10.04 19.09
CA GLU A 33 16.94 -11.41 18.79
C GLU A 33 17.20 -11.85 17.33
N LEU A 34 17.61 -10.93 16.46
CA LEU A 34 18.02 -11.24 15.08
C LEU A 34 19.47 -11.76 15.06
N SER A 35 19.61 -13.07 15.28
CA SER A 35 20.88 -13.80 15.31
C SER A 35 21.75 -13.58 14.06
N ASP A 36 21.15 -13.36 12.89
CA ASP A 36 21.87 -13.27 11.61
C ASP A 36 22.55 -11.91 11.39
N LEU A 37 21.98 -10.81 11.90
CA LEU A 37 22.65 -9.49 11.85
C LEU A 37 23.85 -9.45 12.79
N ASN A 38 23.73 -10.03 13.99
CA ASN A 38 24.79 -10.01 15.00
C ASN A 38 26.04 -10.80 14.58
N GLN A 39 25.91 -11.74 13.65
CA GLN A 39 27.03 -12.51 13.09
C GLN A 39 27.91 -11.68 12.16
N ILE A 40 27.39 -10.59 11.60
CA ILE A 40 28.14 -9.72 10.68
C ILE A 40 29.00 -8.77 11.51
N LYS A 41 30.31 -9.01 11.50
CA LYS A 41 31.32 -8.14 12.12
C LYS A 41 31.84 -7.11 11.14
N ASP A 42 32.38 -6.01 11.67
CA ASP A 42 32.97 -4.92 10.88
C ASP A 42 31.97 -4.34 9.84
N ALA A 43 30.69 -4.21 10.25
CA ALA A 43 29.64 -3.65 9.40
C ALA A 43 29.88 -2.15 9.17
N VAL A 44 29.99 -1.75 7.90
CA VAL A 44 30.24 -0.36 7.48
C VAL A 44 28.93 0.36 7.18
N VAL A 45 28.03 -0.28 6.43
CA VAL A 45 26.74 0.27 6.00
C VAL A 45 25.69 -0.82 6.04
N ALA A 46 24.49 -0.50 6.52
CA ALA A 46 23.31 -1.33 6.37
C ALA A 46 22.19 -0.51 5.73
N THR A 47 21.46 -1.11 4.79
CA THR A 47 20.34 -0.45 4.11
C THR A 47 19.19 -1.43 3.89
N PHE A 48 17.97 -0.90 3.88
CA PHE A 48 16.78 -1.63 3.48
C PHE A 48 16.57 -1.51 1.97
N PHE A 49 16.41 -2.65 1.31
CA PHE A 49 16.20 -2.76 -0.13
C PHE A 49 15.27 -3.93 -0.44
N ASP A 50 14.29 -3.72 -1.30
CA ASP A 50 13.38 -4.78 -1.76
C ASP A 50 14.03 -5.48 -2.96
N ILE A 51 14.65 -6.64 -2.74
CA ILE A 51 15.39 -7.37 -3.79
C ILE A 51 14.43 -8.04 -4.78
N TYR A 52 13.25 -8.42 -4.31
CA TYR A 52 12.28 -9.21 -5.07
C TYR A 52 11.12 -8.39 -5.65
N GLU A 53 11.10 -7.07 -5.39
CA GLU A 53 10.02 -6.15 -5.77
C GLU A 53 8.64 -6.61 -5.27
N ASP A 54 8.60 -7.31 -4.14
CA ASP A 54 7.38 -7.91 -3.58
C ASP A 54 6.72 -7.07 -2.49
N GLY A 55 7.32 -5.91 -2.16
CA GLY A 55 6.88 -4.97 -1.15
C GLY A 55 7.43 -5.25 0.26
N ILE A 56 8.24 -6.29 0.44
CA ILE A 56 8.91 -6.61 1.70
C ILE A 56 10.36 -6.13 1.61
N LEU A 57 10.78 -5.26 2.53
CA LEU A 57 12.15 -4.76 2.56
C LEU A 57 13.10 -5.79 3.17
N ASP A 58 14.06 -6.25 2.37
CA ASP A 58 15.21 -7.02 2.82
C ASP A 58 16.31 -6.10 3.36
N ILE A 59 17.29 -6.67 4.06
CA ILE A 59 18.41 -5.93 4.63
C ILE A 59 19.69 -6.29 3.87
N ILE A 60 20.40 -5.27 3.38
CA ILE A 60 21.73 -5.43 2.78
C ILE A 60 22.75 -4.79 3.71
N VAL A 61 23.77 -5.54 4.11
CA VAL A 61 24.86 -5.08 4.97
C VAL A 61 26.18 -5.20 4.22
N LEU A 62 26.91 -4.09 4.13
CA LEU A 62 28.28 -4.03 3.66
C LEU A 62 29.20 -4.15 4.88
N SER A 63 30.03 -5.20 4.91
CA SER A 63 31.03 -5.42 5.94
C SER A 63 32.43 -5.34 5.36
N LYS A 64 33.42 -5.15 6.23
CA LYS A 64 34.82 -5.23 5.85
C LYS A 64 35.29 -6.68 5.91
N GLY A 65 35.95 -7.13 4.84
CA GLY A 65 36.58 -8.44 4.80
C GLY A 65 37.86 -8.50 5.64
N SER A 66 38.48 -9.69 5.69
CA SER A 66 39.70 -9.95 6.47
C SER A 66 40.91 -9.10 6.04
N SER A 67 40.89 -8.55 4.83
CA SER A 67 41.84 -7.55 4.34
C SER A 67 41.19 -6.17 4.33
N ASN A 68 41.91 -5.14 4.74
CA ASN A 68 41.39 -3.78 4.90
C ASN A 68 40.90 -3.13 3.58
N LYS A 69 41.08 -3.82 2.44
CA LYS A 69 40.68 -3.42 1.08
C LYS A 69 39.47 -4.18 0.53
N ASP A 70 39.08 -5.28 1.15
CA ASP A 70 38.00 -6.13 0.64
C ASP A 70 36.71 -5.79 1.37
N PHE A 71 35.61 -5.72 0.62
CA PHE A 71 34.26 -5.55 1.17
C PHE A 71 33.44 -6.79 0.88
N ALA A 72 32.67 -7.24 1.87
CA ALA A 72 31.71 -8.32 1.70
C ALA A 72 30.29 -7.75 1.78
N ILE A 73 29.42 -8.22 0.88
CA ILE A 73 28.01 -7.87 0.85
C ILE A 73 27.24 -9.04 1.43
N HIS A 74 26.45 -8.77 2.46
CA HIS A 74 25.54 -9.72 3.09
C HIS A 74 24.11 -9.30 2.77
N THR A 75 23.32 -10.22 2.22
CA THR A 75 21.89 -10.02 1.98
C THR A 75 21.11 -10.88 2.96
N LEU A 76 20.30 -10.23 3.79
CA LEU A 76 19.46 -10.87 4.78
C LEU A 76 18.02 -10.76 4.29
N LYS A 77 17.50 -11.90 3.84
CA LYS A 77 16.11 -11.99 3.40
C LYS A 77 15.20 -11.82 4.60
N ASN A 78 14.27 -10.89 4.50
CA ASN A 78 13.27 -10.68 5.50
C ASN A 78 12.10 -11.65 5.27
N ASN A 79 12.03 -12.69 6.11
CA ASN A 79 10.97 -13.69 6.04
C ASN A 79 9.84 -13.41 7.04
N PHE A 80 9.65 -12.16 7.50
CA PHE A 80 8.51 -11.82 8.35
C PHE A 80 7.22 -11.91 7.54
N GLU A 81 6.60 -13.10 7.61
CA GLU A 81 5.22 -13.37 7.18
C GLU A 81 4.18 -12.85 8.19
N ALA A 82 4.61 -12.27 9.32
CA ALA A 82 3.74 -11.81 10.40
C ALA A 82 3.81 -10.28 10.55
N ASP A 83 2.74 -9.59 10.15
CA ASP A 83 2.28 -8.25 10.58
C ASP A 83 3.30 -7.09 10.73
N ALA A 84 4.51 -7.23 10.19
CA ALA A 84 5.56 -6.24 10.27
C ALA A 84 5.38 -5.22 9.13
N TYR A 85 4.71 -4.12 9.43
CA TYR A 85 4.64 -2.96 8.53
C TYR A 85 5.99 -2.22 8.56
N PHE A 86 6.86 -2.50 7.59
CA PHE A 86 8.16 -1.83 7.50
C PHE A 86 7.98 -0.38 7.03
N VAL A 87 8.01 0.57 7.97
CA VAL A 87 7.96 2.01 7.68
C VAL A 87 9.39 2.53 7.52
N LYS A 88 9.87 2.65 6.27
CA LYS A 88 11.11 3.38 5.98
C LYS A 88 10.81 4.89 5.92
N VAL A 89 11.08 5.60 7.02
CA VAL A 89 10.99 7.07 7.05
C VAL A 89 12.39 7.67 6.89
N ILE A 90 12.68 8.21 5.70
CA ILE A 90 13.76 9.18 5.52
C ILE A 90 13.10 10.48 5.05
N ALA A 91 12.78 11.36 6.02
CA ALA A 91 12.23 12.67 5.74
C ALA A 91 13.33 13.73 5.84
N GLY A 92 13.59 14.40 4.72
CA GLY A 92 14.53 15.51 4.57
C GLY A 92 15.53 15.26 3.45
N GLN A 93 15.19 15.64 2.21
CA GLN A 93 16.24 15.98 1.26
C GLN A 93 16.83 17.33 1.71
N LEU A 94 17.94 17.29 2.44
CA LEU A 94 18.94 18.35 2.30
C LEU A 94 19.69 18.06 0.99
N SER A 95 20.11 19.09 0.28
CA SER A 95 21.04 18.94 -0.84
C SER A 95 22.27 18.15 -0.38
N GLN A 96 22.45 16.94 -0.88
CA GLN A 96 23.64 16.14 -0.60
C GLN A 96 24.79 16.71 -1.43
N SER A 97 25.87 17.13 -0.77
CA SER A 97 27.10 17.64 -1.43
C SER A 97 28.14 16.53 -1.65
N ALA A 98 27.72 15.26 -1.75
CA ALA A 98 28.60 14.11 -1.94
C ALA A 98 28.42 13.47 -3.32
N HIS A 99 29.44 12.77 -3.82
CA HIS A 99 29.45 12.06 -5.11
C HIS A 99 28.63 10.75 -5.09
N PHE A 100 27.39 10.79 -4.63
CA PHE A 100 26.45 9.67 -4.70
C PHE A 100 25.29 9.98 -5.65
N ALA A 101 24.57 8.95 -6.10
CA ALA A 101 23.41 9.11 -6.96
C ALA A 101 22.35 10.02 -6.31
N LEU A 102 21.73 10.90 -7.11
CA LEU A 102 20.70 11.82 -6.63
C LEU A 102 19.56 11.05 -5.97
N GLN A 103 19.20 11.45 -4.74
CA GLN A 103 18.04 10.91 -4.06
C GLN A 103 16.75 11.32 -4.79
N LEU A 104 15.82 10.36 -4.96
CA LEU A 104 14.55 10.64 -5.61
C LEU A 104 13.69 11.59 -4.75
N PRO A 105 12.94 12.53 -5.36
CA PRO A 105 12.15 13.54 -4.64
C PRO A 105 10.88 12.97 -3.97
N TYR A 106 10.71 11.66 -3.98
CA TYR A 106 9.60 10.95 -3.36
C TYR A 106 10.14 9.77 -2.54
N ASN A 107 9.39 9.40 -1.50
CA ASN A 107 9.65 8.21 -0.73
C ASN A 107 8.53 7.21 -1.00
N VAL A 108 8.89 5.96 -1.27
CA VAL A 108 7.93 4.87 -1.43
C VAL A 108 7.68 4.26 -0.05
N LEU A 109 6.41 4.13 0.31
CA LEU A 109 5.96 3.49 1.54
C LEU A 109 5.19 2.22 1.15
N GLY A 110 5.73 1.06 1.51
CA GLY A 110 5.02 -0.22 1.39
C GLY A 110 4.31 -0.54 2.69
N LEU A 111 3.02 -0.86 2.62
CA LEU A 111 2.35 -1.62 3.67
C LEU A 111 2.48 -3.09 3.25
N GLY A 112 2.93 -3.95 4.16
CA GLY A 112 2.99 -5.38 3.89
C GLY A 112 1.64 -5.95 3.45
N ARG A 113 1.60 -7.20 3.00
CA ARG A 113 0.37 -7.82 2.51
C ARG A 113 -0.66 -7.88 3.64
N SER A 114 -1.79 -7.18 3.45
CA SER A 114 -2.92 -7.20 4.38
C SER A 114 -4.21 -7.35 3.60
N ALA A 115 -5.10 -8.22 4.08
CA ALA A 115 -6.45 -8.41 3.53
C ALA A 115 -7.45 -7.35 4.05
N ASN A 116 -7.01 -6.47 4.95
CA ASN A 116 -7.88 -5.52 5.62
C ASN A 116 -7.89 -4.15 4.91
N PHE A 117 -9.07 -3.52 4.91
CA PHE A 117 -9.21 -2.13 4.50
C PHE A 117 -8.56 -1.22 5.54
N LEU A 118 -7.87 -0.18 5.07
CA LEU A 118 -7.37 0.89 5.93
C LEU A 118 -8.45 1.94 6.09
N ASP A 119 -9.09 1.94 7.25
CA ASP A 119 -10.14 2.91 7.58
C ASP A 119 -9.58 4.33 7.74
N HIS A 120 -8.43 4.46 8.40
CA HIS A 120 -7.81 5.76 8.68
C HIS A 120 -6.31 5.72 8.38
N LEU A 121 -5.87 6.55 7.43
CA LEU A 121 -4.47 6.81 7.13
C LEU A 121 -4.11 8.23 7.58
N TYR A 122 -3.19 8.33 8.54
CA TYR A 122 -2.64 9.61 8.98
C TYR A 122 -1.25 9.83 8.39
N VAL A 123 -1.07 10.90 7.63
CA VAL A 123 0.27 11.32 7.16
C VAL A 123 0.59 12.67 7.78
N GLY A 124 1.84 12.84 8.23
CA GLY A 124 2.31 14.08 8.81
C GLY A 124 3.78 14.34 8.48
N ILE A 125 4.14 15.62 8.46
CA ILE A 125 5.52 16.10 8.24
C ILE A 125 6.07 16.60 9.58
N PRO A 126 7.37 16.37 9.88
CA PRO A 126 8.01 16.97 11.05
C PRO A 126 7.84 18.49 11.10
N ARG A 127 7.66 19.01 12.32
CA ARG A 127 7.49 20.44 12.56
C ARG A 127 8.84 21.14 12.66
N PRO A 128 8.96 22.37 12.15
CA PRO A 128 10.12 23.21 12.44
C PRO A 128 10.16 23.59 13.92
N LEU A 129 11.37 23.88 14.42
CA LEU A 129 11.60 24.23 15.81
C LEU A 129 10.82 25.51 16.18
N GLY A 130 9.97 25.46 17.20
CA GLY A 130 9.16 26.60 17.66
C GLY A 130 7.69 26.58 17.23
N GLU A 131 7.29 25.72 16.29
CA GLU A 131 5.90 25.64 15.81
C GLU A 131 5.11 24.52 16.53
N LYS A 132 3.98 24.89 17.17
CA LYS A 132 3.16 23.95 17.96
C LYS A 132 2.08 23.23 17.15
N SER A 133 1.70 23.73 15.98
CA SER A 133 0.64 23.18 15.12
C SER A 133 1.08 21.88 14.45
N VAL A 134 0.38 20.77 14.75
CA VAL A 134 0.65 19.47 14.13
C VAL A 134 0.27 19.51 12.65
N ARG A 135 1.25 19.34 11.76
CA ARG A 135 1.03 19.23 10.31
C ARG A 135 0.68 17.79 9.96
N LYS A 136 -0.61 17.46 10.06
CA LYS A 136 -1.16 16.14 9.72
C LYS A 136 -2.38 16.26 8.82
N GLN A 137 -2.56 15.28 7.95
CA GLN A 137 -3.77 15.10 7.17
C GLN A 137 -4.20 13.63 7.29
N GLU A 138 -5.52 13.45 7.31
CA GLU A 138 -6.17 12.15 7.40
C GLU A 138 -6.87 11.85 6.09
N TRP A 139 -6.74 10.62 5.62
CA TRP A 139 -7.54 10.05 4.55
C TRP A 139 -8.21 8.78 5.03
N THR A 140 -9.43 8.56 4.56
CA THR A 140 -10.24 7.42 4.96
C THR A 140 -10.52 6.47 3.81
N ALA A 141 -10.85 5.23 4.12
CA ALA A 141 -11.30 4.22 3.17
C ALA A 141 -10.28 3.95 2.03
N ILE A 142 -9.04 3.64 2.40
CA ILE A 142 -8.01 3.28 1.42
C ILE A 142 -8.25 1.85 0.93
N ILE A 143 -8.36 1.71 -0.39
CA ILE A 143 -8.64 0.44 -1.05
C ILE A 143 -7.38 -0.45 -0.99
N PRO A 144 -7.49 -1.74 -0.62
CA PRO A 144 -6.41 -2.71 -0.72
C PRO A 144 -5.87 -2.82 -2.15
N ASN A 145 -4.62 -3.28 -2.32
CA ASN A 145 -3.98 -3.46 -3.63
C ASN A 145 -3.98 -2.18 -4.50
N SER A 146 -3.91 -1.02 -3.85
CA SER A 146 -3.80 0.28 -4.52
C SER A 146 -2.47 0.95 -4.19
N GLN A 147 -1.97 1.76 -5.12
CA GLN A 147 -0.82 2.62 -4.91
C GLN A 147 -1.32 4.01 -4.52
N LEU A 148 -0.98 4.47 -3.32
CA LEU A 148 -1.35 5.80 -2.84
C LEU A 148 -0.16 6.75 -2.91
N ILE A 149 -0.30 7.84 -3.66
CA ILE A 149 0.68 8.91 -3.73
C ILE A 149 0.16 10.11 -2.94
N VAL A 150 0.86 10.47 -1.88
CA VAL A 150 0.54 11.63 -1.04
C VAL A 150 1.49 12.78 -1.38
N ILE A 151 0.91 13.94 -1.70
CA ILE A 151 1.63 15.17 -2.04
C ILE A 151 1.36 16.19 -0.93
N PRO A 152 2.28 16.33 0.05
CA PRO A 152 2.06 17.16 1.22
C PRO A 152 2.47 18.63 0.97
N TYR A 153 1.87 19.22 -0.05
CA TYR A 153 2.08 20.61 -0.46
C TYR A 153 0.74 21.33 -0.59
N PRO A 154 0.62 22.60 -0.15
CA PRO A 154 1.59 23.41 0.59
C PRO A 154 1.79 22.98 2.06
N HIS A 155 3.03 23.05 2.55
CA HIS A 155 3.42 22.56 3.89
C HIS A 155 2.67 23.23 5.07
N ASN A 156 2.26 24.48 4.90
CA ASN A 156 1.63 25.28 5.96
C ASN A 156 0.12 25.02 6.10
N VAL A 157 -0.49 24.35 5.11
CA VAL A 157 -1.93 24.08 5.09
C VAL A 157 -2.14 22.59 4.85
N PRO A 158 -2.14 21.74 5.91
CA PRO A 158 -2.29 20.30 5.76
C PRO A 158 -3.58 19.87 5.05
N ARG A 159 -4.64 20.68 5.14
CA ARG A 159 -5.93 20.42 4.51
C ARG A 159 -5.92 20.46 2.99
N SER A 160 -4.95 21.14 2.37
CA SER A 160 -4.85 21.20 0.90
C SER A 160 -3.91 20.13 0.34
N TRP A 161 -3.37 19.25 1.18
CA TRP A 161 -2.58 18.11 0.72
C TRP A 161 -3.43 17.19 -0.14
N SER A 162 -2.86 16.75 -1.25
CA SER A 162 -3.55 15.90 -2.20
C SER A 162 -3.08 14.46 -2.06
N ALA A 163 -4.02 13.52 -2.12
CA ALA A 163 -3.72 12.11 -2.23
C ALA A 163 -4.31 11.57 -3.53
N LYS A 164 -3.50 10.87 -4.32
CA LYS A 164 -3.92 10.23 -5.58
C LYS A 164 -3.83 8.73 -5.42
N LEU A 165 -4.93 8.05 -5.70
CA LEU A 165 -5.04 6.60 -5.65
C LEU A 165 -4.91 6.05 -7.07
N TYR A 166 -3.95 5.16 -7.27
CA TYR A 166 -3.79 4.41 -8.51
C TYR A 166 -4.16 2.96 -8.24
N LEU A 167 -5.15 2.47 -8.99
CA LEU A 167 -5.50 1.06 -8.99
C LEU A 167 -4.65 0.40 -10.08
N THR A 168 -3.86 -0.60 -9.72
CA THR A 168 -3.16 -1.42 -10.72
C THR A 168 -4.21 -2.20 -11.49
N PRO A 169 -4.41 -1.96 -12.81
CA PRO A 169 -5.41 -2.68 -13.57
C PRO A 169 -4.98 -4.15 -13.65
N SER A 170 -5.75 -5.04 -13.01
CA SER A 170 -5.57 -6.48 -13.17
C SER A 170 -6.31 -6.96 -14.41
N ASN A 171 -5.73 -7.88 -15.17
CA ASN A 171 -6.39 -8.54 -16.31
C ASN A 171 -7.73 -9.17 -15.93
N ILE A 172 -7.92 -9.50 -14.64
CA ILE A 172 -9.17 -10.03 -14.08
C ILE A 172 -10.31 -9.00 -14.19
N VAL A 173 -10.03 -7.70 -14.08
CA VAL A 173 -11.06 -6.65 -14.15
C VAL A 173 -11.77 -6.68 -15.50
N LEU A 174 -11.02 -6.84 -16.60
CA LEU A 174 -11.61 -6.93 -17.94
C LEU A 174 -12.49 -8.19 -18.09
N LEU A 175 -12.01 -9.33 -17.58
CA LEU A 175 -12.78 -10.59 -17.60
C LEU A 175 -14.08 -10.47 -16.81
N THR A 176 -14.05 -9.83 -15.63
CA THR A 176 -15.26 -9.61 -14.83
C THR A 176 -16.24 -8.69 -15.53
N ALA A 177 -15.77 -7.65 -16.24
CA ALA A 177 -16.64 -6.76 -17.01
C ALA A 177 -17.33 -7.50 -18.17
N ILE A 178 -16.60 -8.34 -18.90
CA ILE A 178 -17.17 -9.17 -19.99
C ILE A 178 -18.20 -10.16 -19.42
N ALA A 179 -17.89 -10.83 -18.31
CA ALA A 179 -18.80 -11.75 -17.66
C ALA A 179 -20.11 -11.04 -17.23
N LEU A 180 -19.99 -9.83 -16.66
CA LEU A 180 -21.12 -9.04 -16.20
C LEU A 180 -22.00 -8.56 -17.36
N ILE A 181 -21.40 -8.14 -18.47
CA ILE A 181 -22.12 -7.84 -19.72
C ILE A 181 -22.84 -9.08 -20.25
N GLY A 182 -22.17 -10.23 -20.27
CA GLY A 182 -22.75 -11.50 -20.71
C GLY A 182 -23.98 -11.89 -19.90
N VAL A 183 -23.92 -11.75 -18.57
CA VAL A 183 -25.06 -12.01 -17.67
C VAL A 183 -26.20 -11.03 -17.93
N CYS A 184 -25.91 -9.73 -18.09
CA CYS A 184 -26.93 -8.73 -18.41
C CYS A 184 -27.64 -9.03 -19.74
N VAL A 185 -26.90 -9.38 -20.79
CA VAL A 185 -27.47 -9.75 -22.09
C VAL A 185 -28.32 -11.03 -21.99
N PHE A 186 -27.85 -12.02 -21.23
CA PHE A 186 -28.59 -13.26 -21.01
C PHE A 186 -29.92 -13.02 -20.30
N ILE A 187 -29.92 -12.19 -19.25
CA ILE A 187 -31.14 -11.80 -18.55
C ILE A 187 -32.09 -11.04 -19.49
N LEU A 188 -31.59 -10.08 -20.27
CA LEU A 188 -32.41 -9.35 -21.25
C LEU A 188 -33.02 -10.27 -22.31
N ALA A 189 -32.29 -11.30 -22.75
CA ALA A 189 -32.81 -12.28 -23.69
C ALA A 189 -33.96 -13.11 -23.09
N ILE A 190 -33.81 -13.57 -21.83
CA ILE A 190 -34.89 -14.28 -21.13
C ILE A 190 -36.12 -13.39 -20.98
N ILE A 191 -35.93 -12.14 -20.54
CA ILE A 191 -37.03 -11.16 -20.41
C ILE A 191 -37.70 -10.94 -21.77
N GLY A 192 -36.93 -10.78 -22.84
CA GLY A 192 -37.47 -10.60 -24.20
C GLY A 192 -38.29 -11.80 -24.69
N ILE A 193 -37.82 -13.04 -24.43
CA ILE A 193 -38.54 -14.26 -24.78
C ILE A 193 -39.86 -14.37 -24.00
N LEU A 194 -39.82 -14.14 -22.68
CA LEU A 194 -41.01 -14.16 -21.84
C LEU A 194 -42.02 -13.11 -22.29
N HIS A 195 -41.55 -11.90 -22.58
CA HIS A 195 -42.42 -10.81 -23.05
C HIS A 195 -43.06 -11.11 -24.41
N TRP A 196 -42.34 -11.81 -25.31
CA TRP A 196 -42.95 -12.29 -26.56
C TRP A 196 -44.03 -13.34 -26.26
N GLN A 197 -43.75 -14.32 -25.41
CA GLN A 197 -44.73 -15.36 -25.08
C GLN A 197 -45.99 -14.77 -24.47
N GLU A 198 -45.87 -13.81 -23.55
CA GLU A 198 -46.99 -13.04 -23.00
C GLU A 198 -47.76 -12.31 -24.10
N LYS A 199 -47.07 -11.54 -24.94
CA LYS A 199 -47.72 -10.80 -26.04
C LYS A 199 -48.49 -11.72 -26.99
N LYS A 200 -47.96 -12.92 -27.26
CA LYS A 200 -48.62 -13.93 -28.09
C LYS A 200 -49.79 -14.62 -27.39
N ALA A 201 -49.83 -14.67 -26.06
CA ALA A 201 -50.96 -15.15 -25.29
C ALA A 201 -52.10 -14.12 -25.33
N ASP A 202 -51.80 -12.85 -25.04
CA ASP A 202 -52.76 -11.74 -25.12
C ASP A 202 -53.40 -11.60 -26.51
N ASP A 203 -52.59 -11.72 -27.58
CA ASP A 203 -53.11 -11.65 -28.95
C ASP A 203 -54.05 -12.82 -29.30
N ARG A 204 -53.91 -13.98 -28.63
CA ARG A 204 -54.81 -15.13 -28.79
C ARG A 204 -56.11 -14.92 -28.02
N GLU A 205 -56.06 -14.37 -26.81
CA GLU A 205 -57.26 -14.05 -26.01
C GLU A 205 -58.13 -12.99 -26.70
N LYS A 206 -57.53 -11.89 -27.18
CA LYS A 206 -58.26 -10.84 -27.90
C LYS A 206 -59.00 -11.34 -29.14
N ARG A 207 -58.44 -12.33 -29.86
CA ARG A 207 -59.10 -12.94 -31.02
C ARG A 207 -60.31 -13.79 -30.60
N GLN A 208 -60.22 -14.49 -29.47
CA GLN A 208 -61.34 -15.27 -28.95
C GLN A 208 -62.48 -14.38 -28.47
N GLU A 209 -62.17 -13.28 -27.78
CA GLU A 209 -63.17 -12.29 -27.40
C GLU A 209 -63.86 -11.67 -28.63
N ALA A 210 -63.09 -11.24 -29.64
CA ALA A 210 -63.65 -10.68 -30.88
C ALA A 210 -64.57 -11.68 -31.61
N HIS A 211 -64.21 -12.97 -31.66
CA HIS A 211 -65.08 -14.00 -32.23
C HIS A 211 -66.34 -14.24 -31.37
N ARG A 212 -66.25 -14.13 -30.04
CA ARG A 212 -67.40 -14.28 -29.13
C ARG A 212 -68.38 -13.12 -29.26
N PHE A 213 -67.90 -11.88 -29.36
CA PHE A 213 -68.74 -10.69 -29.60
C PHE A 213 -69.46 -10.72 -30.96
N HIS A 214 -68.86 -11.33 -31.98
CA HIS A 214 -69.48 -11.44 -33.30
C HIS A 214 -70.62 -12.47 -33.36
N PHE A 215 -70.70 -13.39 -32.39
CA PHE A 215 -71.76 -14.40 -32.30
C PHE A 215 -72.93 -13.98 -31.39
N ASP A 216 -72.72 -13.06 -30.46
CA ASP A 216 -73.75 -12.58 -29.51
C ASP A 216 -74.66 -11.47 -30.10
N ALA A 217 -74.36 -11.00 -31.32
CA ALA A 217 -75.07 -9.90 -31.99
C ALA A 217 -75.97 -10.33 -33.17
N MET A 218 -76.18 -11.64 -33.37
CA MET A 218 -77.21 -12.24 -34.26
C MET A 218 -78.27 -12.94 -33.42
#